data_AF-B1P1K5-F1
#
_entry.id   AF-B1P1K5-F1
#
_cell.length_a   1.000
_cell.length_b   1.000
_cell.length_c   1.000
_cell.angle_alpha   90.00
_cell.angle_beta   90.00
_cell.angle_gamma   90.00
#
_symmetry.space_group_name_H-M   'P 1'
#
loop_
_entity.id
_entity.type
_entity.pdbx_description
1 polymer ?
#
loop_
_entity_poly.entity_id
_entity_poly.type
_entity_poly.pdbx_seq_one_letter_code
_entity_poly.pdbx_strand_id
1 'polypeptide(L)'
;MRVTCVTLLVSLTLPFLEGAKASLFHGGAKATGKASSPGVKEISISSPSIFSSGHKSELTVYQKLLWLANLGDDQTKLLKEEFDALQKEKNITLNDFTFDNNVKAGIKDAALILAGIEDGILTTPNNKEEERIKKVKEYPKSFSYPTDKKVLFAQYVEYNKTVYETLRFLYVMCGRSEGSGGWMKCRYGRTGAGICDVKHNKCPNCVAACKGNSPFGCLHDYLTLTFTSLAEYDNSAFYNHAYGPMGFNVSMLPSDKKVGGDIQKVLDPYVKNADSKLTKLVATLVLFDDVQHMGLSDMFTILLKLGKAGLKGGSKNFIKALKLSLEYRNATETTEPSSVVVDVLVSALISFCDSGRHTSGNHAGKALDLHSLLGCSQTQNPCPKILYPLPFDIYRADDKQEKNASVFASWIRDGDLVQNFKLKLHALKYNLEALDCLSPMPEHHQSGPCPNVVQCLYVPPTLYDFGFGLWSPGELVTRKVNGKQLLEKITKLLTDPNSKLAALLKAVTDYEASQATGGQEGAHASSQADAGALEVSEVDS
;
A
#
# COMPACT_ATOMS: atom_id res chain seq x y z
N MET A 1 -18.47 17.28 -18.71
CA MET A 1 -18.91 15.87 -18.93
C MET A 1 -18.23 14.86 -18.00
N ARG A 2 -16.91 14.88 -17.75
CA ARG A 2 -16.28 13.86 -16.85
C ARG A 2 -16.76 13.93 -15.39
N VAL A 3 -16.89 15.13 -14.81
CA VAL A 3 -17.31 15.34 -13.40
C VAL A 3 -18.67 14.66 -13.08
N THR A 4 -19.62 14.71 -14.02
CA THR A 4 -21.00 14.26 -13.78
C THR A 4 -21.13 12.75 -13.54
N CYS A 5 -20.21 11.92 -14.05
CA CYS A 5 -20.27 10.47 -13.87
C CYS A 5 -19.83 10.01 -12.47
N VAL A 6 -18.84 10.67 -11.88
CA VAL A 6 -18.33 10.31 -10.54
C VAL A 6 -19.35 10.67 -9.46
N THR A 7 -19.97 11.85 -9.55
CA THR A 7 -21.03 12.24 -8.61
C THR A 7 -22.22 11.29 -8.66
N LEU A 8 -22.64 10.84 -9.86
CA LEU A 8 -23.75 9.88 -10.00
C LEU A 8 -23.45 8.52 -9.35
N LEU A 9 -22.23 7.99 -9.53
CA LEU A 9 -21.80 6.72 -8.92
C LEU A 9 -21.72 6.80 -7.39
N VAL A 10 -21.26 7.92 -6.84
CA VAL A 10 -21.22 8.15 -5.39
C VAL A 10 -22.64 8.32 -4.82
N SER A 11 -23.51 9.06 -5.50
CA SER A 11 -24.91 9.26 -5.07
C SER A 11 -25.78 8.00 -5.13
N LEU A 12 -25.45 7.02 -5.98
CA LEU A 12 -26.19 5.75 -6.08
C LEU A 12 -25.73 4.68 -5.09
N THR A 13 -24.45 4.70 -4.68
CA THR A 13 -23.88 3.67 -3.79
C THR A 13 -24.05 3.98 -2.30
N LEU A 14 -24.01 5.25 -1.89
CA LEU A 14 -24.17 5.66 -0.48
C LEU A 14 -25.54 5.30 0.13
N PRO A 15 -26.69 5.58 -0.50
CA PRO A 15 -28.00 5.21 0.05
C PRO A 15 -28.19 3.69 0.17
N PHE A 16 -27.52 2.91 -0.69
CA PHE A 16 -27.56 1.44 -0.66
C PHE A 16 -26.84 0.86 0.56
N LEU A 17 -25.74 1.49 1.00
CA LEU A 17 -24.99 1.11 2.20
C LEU A 17 -25.70 1.51 3.49
N GLU A 18 -26.43 2.63 3.51
CA GLU A 18 -27.21 3.04 4.69
C GLU A 18 -28.55 2.32 4.81
N GLY A 19 -29.24 2.07 3.69
CA GLY A 19 -30.50 1.33 3.65
C GLY A 19 -30.40 -0.10 4.20
N ALA A 20 -29.26 -0.76 4.01
CA ALA A 20 -28.99 -2.10 4.54
C ALA A 20 -29.00 -2.17 6.08
N LYS A 21 -28.77 -1.05 6.79
CA LYS A 21 -28.83 -0.99 8.26
C LYS A 21 -30.26 -0.82 8.81
N ALA A 22 -31.17 -0.24 8.03
CA ALA A 22 -32.51 0.12 8.51
C ALA A 22 -33.48 -1.09 8.60
N SER A 23 -33.21 -2.18 7.88
CA SER A 23 -34.12 -3.32 7.77
C SER A 23 -34.03 -4.36 8.92
N LEU A 24 -33.16 -4.13 9.92
CA LEU A 24 -32.83 -5.13 10.95
C LEU A 24 -33.39 -4.87 12.37
N PHE A 25 -34.21 -3.82 12.56
CA PHE A 25 -34.81 -3.52 13.87
C PHE A 25 -36.30 -3.16 13.77
N HIS A 26 -37.16 -4.15 13.61
CA HIS A 26 -38.57 -4.13 14.05
C HIS A 26 -39.02 -5.57 14.39
N GLY A 27 -39.71 -5.75 15.51
CA GLY A 27 -40.42 -7.01 15.84
C GLY A 27 -39.79 -7.86 16.96
N GLY A 28 -40.01 -7.46 18.21
CA GLY A 28 -39.85 -8.37 19.34
C GLY A 28 -41.13 -9.18 19.59
N ALA A 29 -41.06 -10.51 19.43
CA ALA A 29 -42.08 -11.43 19.95
C ALA A 29 -41.46 -12.81 20.23
N LYS A 30 -41.73 -13.38 21.42
CA LYS A 30 -41.35 -14.77 21.75
C LYS A 30 -42.33 -15.74 21.10
N ALA A 31 -41.83 -16.70 20.32
CA ALA A 31 -42.55 -17.93 20.02
C ALA A 31 -41.57 -19.10 19.91
N THR A 32 -41.87 -20.19 20.62
CA THR A 32 -41.12 -21.46 20.56
C THR A 32 -41.65 -22.33 19.44
N GLY A 33 -40.82 -22.68 18.45
CA GLY A 33 -41.21 -23.64 17.40
C GLY A 33 -40.05 -24.04 16.50
N LYS A 34 -39.80 -25.36 16.36
CA LYS A 34 -38.93 -25.89 15.32
C LYS A 34 -39.67 -25.82 13.98
N ALA A 35 -39.14 -25.07 13.02
CA ALA A 35 -39.53 -25.17 11.61
C ALA A 35 -38.30 -25.00 10.71
N SER A 36 -38.21 -25.84 9.69
CA SER A 36 -37.19 -25.77 8.63
C SER A 36 -37.39 -24.50 7.79
N SER A 37 -36.34 -23.70 7.63
CA SER A 37 -36.40 -22.48 6.82
C SER A 37 -36.02 -22.74 5.36
N PRO A 38 -36.82 -22.30 4.37
CA PRO A 38 -36.49 -22.45 2.95
C PRO A 38 -35.61 -21.29 2.42
N GLY A 39 -34.56 -21.63 1.68
CA GLY A 39 -34.06 -20.82 0.57
C GLY A 39 -33.64 -19.38 0.87
N VAL A 40 -32.73 -19.14 1.83
CA VAL A 40 -31.92 -17.92 1.80
C VAL A 40 -30.99 -18.02 0.60
N LYS A 41 -31.22 -17.20 -0.44
CA LYS A 41 -30.20 -16.96 -1.46
C LYS A 41 -29.07 -16.18 -0.80
N GLU A 42 -27.89 -16.78 -0.70
CA GLU A 42 -26.67 -16.05 -0.40
C GLU A 42 -26.45 -15.00 -1.49
N ILE A 43 -26.73 -13.74 -1.16
CA ILE A 43 -26.23 -12.61 -1.92
C ILE A 43 -24.77 -12.47 -1.54
N SER A 44 -23.92 -13.25 -2.22
CA SER A 44 -22.47 -13.02 -2.20
C SER A 44 -22.21 -11.65 -2.79
N ILE A 45 -22.15 -10.65 -1.93
CA ILE A 45 -21.53 -9.36 -2.25
C ILE A 45 -20.04 -9.64 -2.27
N SER A 46 -19.56 -10.20 -3.39
CA SER A 46 -18.15 -10.15 -3.72
C SER A 46 -17.75 -8.69 -3.64
N SER A 47 -16.98 -8.33 -2.62
CA SER A 47 -16.49 -6.96 -2.49
C SER A 47 -15.82 -6.61 -3.81
N PRO A 48 -16.23 -5.51 -4.48
CA PRO A 48 -15.46 -4.98 -5.58
C PRO A 48 -14.15 -4.48 -4.96
N SER A 49 -13.19 -5.39 -4.84
CA SER A 49 -11.81 -5.00 -4.83
C SER A 49 -11.64 -4.15 -6.08
N ILE A 50 -11.31 -2.88 -5.89
CA ILE A 50 -11.11 -1.94 -7.00
C ILE A 50 -9.85 -2.34 -7.82
N PHE A 51 -9.22 -3.46 -7.45
CA PHE A 51 -8.17 -4.22 -8.15
C PHE A 51 -8.64 -5.57 -8.73
N SER A 52 -9.94 -5.86 -8.84
CA SER A 52 -10.46 -7.14 -9.38
C SER A 52 -11.38 -7.01 -10.60
N SER A 53 -11.64 -5.81 -11.11
CA SER A 53 -12.55 -5.58 -12.26
C SER A 53 -11.87 -5.33 -13.61
N GLY A 54 -10.54 -5.42 -13.69
CA GLY A 54 -9.81 -5.26 -14.95
C GLY A 54 -8.38 -5.78 -14.86
N HIS A 55 -8.16 -7.01 -15.34
CA HIS A 55 -6.83 -7.61 -15.55
C HIS A 55 -5.83 -7.50 -14.40
N LYS A 56 -6.09 -8.18 -13.26
CA LYS A 56 -4.94 -8.84 -12.59
C LYS A 56 -4.38 -9.81 -13.64
N SER A 57 -3.21 -9.56 -14.19
CA SER A 57 -2.62 -10.52 -15.12
C SER A 57 -2.46 -11.85 -14.39
N GLU A 58 -2.92 -12.95 -14.99
CA GLU A 58 -2.82 -14.32 -14.44
C GLU A 58 -1.37 -14.86 -14.38
N LEU A 59 -0.39 -13.97 -14.54
CA LEU A 59 1.03 -14.27 -14.44
C LEU A 59 1.51 -14.20 -12.99
N THR A 60 2.21 -15.25 -12.58
CA THR A 60 2.96 -15.31 -11.33
C THR A 60 4.11 -14.28 -11.32
N VAL A 61 4.69 -13.98 -10.16
CA VAL A 61 5.87 -13.09 -10.07
C VAL A 61 7.03 -13.62 -10.90
N TYR A 62 7.24 -14.94 -10.92
CA TYR A 62 8.20 -15.63 -11.78
C TYR A 62 7.94 -15.34 -13.28
N GLN A 63 6.69 -15.45 -13.73
CA GLN A 63 6.31 -15.15 -15.12
C GLN A 63 6.46 -13.65 -15.45
N LYS A 64 6.10 -12.75 -14.53
CA LYS A 64 6.32 -11.28 -14.69
C LYS A 64 7.81 -10.95 -14.78
N LEU A 65 8.65 -11.55 -13.95
CA LEU A 65 10.12 -11.41 -14.01
C LEU A 65 10.68 -11.95 -15.33
N LEU A 66 10.19 -13.08 -15.85
CA LEU A 66 10.61 -13.61 -17.15
C LEU A 66 10.19 -12.72 -18.31
N TRP A 67 8.98 -12.16 -18.26
CA TRP A 67 8.49 -11.18 -19.24
C TRP A 67 9.40 -9.94 -19.26
N LEU A 68 9.77 -9.41 -18.09
CA LEU A 68 10.70 -8.28 -17.96
C LEU A 68 12.12 -8.63 -18.45
N ALA A 69 12.65 -9.81 -18.10
CA ALA A 69 13.99 -10.27 -18.48
C ALA A 69 14.17 -10.54 -20.00
N ASN A 70 13.07 -10.69 -20.75
CA ASN A 70 13.07 -11.04 -22.17
C ASN A 70 12.68 -9.87 -23.11
N LEU A 71 12.45 -8.66 -22.58
CA LEU A 71 12.23 -7.47 -23.41
C LEU A 71 13.40 -7.25 -24.38
N GLY A 72 13.07 -7.11 -25.67
CA GLY A 72 14.05 -6.82 -26.72
C GLY A 72 14.28 -5.33 -26.92
N ASP A 73 15.19 -5.00 -27.85
CA ASP A 73 15.47 -3.61 -28.23
C ASP A 73 14.25 -2.91 -28.84
N ASP A 74 13.43 -3.62 -29.63
CA ASP A 74 12.18 -3.10 -30.20
C ASP A 74 11.18 -2.69 -29.11
N GLN A 75 10.95 -3.55 -28.10
CA GLN A 75 10.07 -3.22 -26.99
C GLN A 75 10.66 -2.09 -26.13
N THR A 76 11.97 -2.08 -25.91
CA THR A 76 12.65 -1.00 -25.18
C THR A 76 12.47 0.34 -25.87
N LYS A 77 12.57 0.37 -27.21
CA LYS A 77 12.32 1.56 -28.03
C LYS A 77 10.86 2.03 -27.91
N LEU A 78 9.88 1.13 -28.03
CA LEU A 78 8.46 1.49 -27.86
C LEU A 78 8.15 2.03 -26.46
N LEU A 79 8.75 1.44 -25.41
CA LEU A 79 8.65 1.94 -24.04
C LEU A 79 9.21 3.36 -23.90
N LYS A 80 10.36 3.66 -24.53
CA LYS A 80 10.97 4.99 -24.54
C LYS A 80 10.09 6.02 -25.26
N GLU A 81 9.54 5.65 -26.42
CA GLU A 81 8.65 6.52 -27.20
C GLU A 81 7.34 6.87 -26.48
N GLU A 82 6.81 6.00 -25.62
CA GLU A 82 5.64 6.32 -24.78
C GLU A 82 6.05 7.07 -23.51
N PHE A 83 7.18 6.71 -22.88
CA PHE A 83 7.72 7.44 -21.75
C PHE A 83 7.95 8.93 -22.08
N ASP A 84 8.59 9.23 -23.23
CA ASP A 84 8.84 10.60 -23.66
C ASP A 84 7.55 11.37 -23.97
N ALA A 85 6.55 10.69 -24.53
CA ALA A 85 5.23 11.26 -24.80
C ALA A 85 4.52 11.63 -23.49
N LEU A 86 4.46 10.70 -22.53
CA LEU A 86 3.86 10.91 -21.21
C LEU A 86 4.65 11.92 -20.37
N GLN A 87 5.98 11.96 -20.51
CA GLN A 87 6.83 12.93 -19.83
C GLN A 87 6.51 14.36 -20.27
N LYS A 88 6.30 14.56 -21.58
CA LYS A 88 5.84 15.82 -22.14
C LYS A 88 4.40 16.14 -21.76
N GLU A 89 3.50 15.16 -21.78
CA GLU A 89 2.08 15.31 -21.45
C GLU A 89 1.86 15.71 -19.97
N LYS A 90 2.48 14.98 -19.03
CA LYS A 90 2.39 15.22 -17.58
C LYS A 90 3.42 16.25 -17.06
N ASN A 91 4.20 16.88 -17.95
CA ASN A 91 5.23 17.89 -17.66
C ASN A 91 6.24 17.46 -16.56
N ILE A 92 6.74 16.22 -16.64
CA ILE A 92 7.57 15.61 -15.59
C ILE A 92 9.06 15.81 -15.91
N THR A 93 9.81 16.47 -15.01
CA THR A 93 11.23 16.79 -15.27
C THR A 93 12.15 15.75 -14.60
N LEU A 94 12.81 14.89 -15.38
CA LEU A 94 13.60 13.74 -14.88
C LEU A 94 15.09 13.81 -15.24
N ASN A 95 15.74 14.94 -14.90
CA ASN A 95 17.13 15.25 -15.27
C ASN A 95 18.20 14.17 -14.97
N ASP A 96 17.96 13.28 -14.00
CA ASP A 96 18.90 12.25 -13.54
C ASP A 96 18.56 10.83 -14.02
N PHE A 97 17.49 10.68 -14.83
CA PHE A 97 16.93 9.37 -15.19
C PHE A 97 17.07 9.11 -16.69
N THR A 98 18.13 8.42 -17.11
CA THR A 98 18.19 7.86 -18.46
C THR A 98 17.28 6.65 -18.53
N PHE A 99 16.04 6.82 -19.01
CA PHE A 99 15.04 5.74 -19.05
C PHE A 99 15.57 4.49 -19.74
N ASP A 100 16.22 4.61 -20.89
CA ASP A 100 16.80 3.47 -21.62
C ASP A 100 17.82 2.67 -20.78
N ASN A 101 18.68 3.37 -20.03
CA ASN A 101 19.66 2.72 -19.16
C ASN A 101 18.98 2.01 -17.99
N ASN A 102 17.92 2.61 -17.43
CA ASN A 102 17.17 2.02 -16.32
C ASN A 102 16.27 0.85 -16.75
N VAL A 103 15.70 0.89 -17.97
CA VAL A 103 15.01 -0.26 -18.56
C VAL A 103 16.01 -1.39 -18.84
N LYS A 104 17.14 -1.10 -19.50
CA LYS A 104 18.19 -2.11 -19.78
C LYS A 104 18.78 -2.70 -18.49
N ALA A 105 18.97 -1.88 -17.46
CA ALA A 105 19.35 -2.35 -16.13
C ALA A 105 18.25 -3.20 -15.49
N GLY A 106 16.97 -2.78 -15.55
CA GLY A 106 15.83 -3.53 -15.04
C GLY A 106 15.63 -4.90 -15.70
N ILE A 107 15.82 -5.00 -17.02
CA ILE A 107 15.83 -6.26 -17.78
C ILE A 107 16.91 -7.20 -17.22
N LYS A 108 18.13 -6.67 -17.02
CA LYS A 108 19.25 -7.43 -16.43
C LYS A 108 18.92 -7.86 -15.00
N ASP A 109 18.48 -6.92 -14.18
CA ASP A 109 18.17 -7.12 -12.76
C ASP A 109 17.05 -8.15 -12.56
N ALA A 110 16.02 -8.17 -13.41
CA ALA A 110 14.95 -9.18 -13.38
C ALA A 110 15.51 -10.60 -13.60
N ALA A 111 16.40 -10.78 -14.58
CA ALA A 111 17.08 -12.06 -14.81
C ALA A 111 17.98 -12.47 -13.63
N LEU A 112 18.62 -11.50 -12.96
CA LEU A 112 19.47 -11.74 -11.78
C LEU A 112 18.67 -12.07 -10.52
N ILE A 113 17.49 -11.50 -10.34
CA ILE A 113 16.57 -11.86 -9.26
C ILE A 113 16.09 -13.30 -9.45
N LEU A 114 15.68 -13.68 -10.66
CA LEU A 114 15.31 -15.06 -10.99
C LEU A 114 16.43 -16.04 -10.68
N ALA A 115 17.59 -15.87 -11.32
CA ALA A 115 18.73 -16.76 -11.13
C ALA A 115 19.26 -16.75 -9.69
N GLY A 116 19.16 -15.63 -8.97
CA GLY A 116 19.56 -15.53 -7.57
C GLY A 116 18.66 -16.36 -6.63
N ILE A 117 17.35 -16.38 -6.88
CA ILE A 117 16.39 -17.20 -6.12
C ILE A 117 16.52 -18.69 -6.51
N GLU A 118 16.62 -18.99 -7.81
CA GLU A 118 16.77 -20.36 -8.35
C GLU A 118 18.08 -21.03 -7.95
N ASP A 119 19.23 -20.34 -8.04
CA ASP A 119 20.52 -20.90 -7.62
C ASP A 119 20.74 -20.80 -6.10
N GLY A 120 20.09 -19.84 -5.43
CA GLY A 120 20.31 -19.53 -4.02
C GLY A 120 21.75 -19.11 -3.72
N ILE A 121 22.40 -18.45 -4.68
CA ILE A 121 23.81 -18.06 -4.63
C ILE A 121 23.93 -16.54 -4.50
N LEU A 122 24.69 -16.15 -3.48
CA LEU A 122 25.04 -14.77 -3.17
C LEU A 122 26.20 -14.33 -4.06
N THR A 123 25.99 -13.27 -4.85
CA THR A 123 27.03 -12.40 -5.43
C THR A 123 28.33 -13.12 -5.82
N THR A 124 28.26 -13.98 -6.84
CA THR A 124 29.47 -14.53 -7.48
C THR A 124 30.17 -13.48 -8.35
N PRO A 125 31.47 -13.66 -8.67
CA PRO A 125 32.16 -12.82 -9.64
C PRO A 125 31.42 -12.69 -10.98
N ASN A 126 31.61 -11.55 -11.65
CA ASN A 126 30.87 -11.10 -12.85
C ASN A 126 30.77 -12.17 -13.96
N ASN A 127 31.77 -13.05 -14.11
CA ASN A 127 31.77 -14.09 -15.13
C ASN A 127 30.61 -15.10 -15.01
N LYS A 128 30.09 -15.35 -13.80
CA LYS A 128 28.89 -16.19 -13.59
C LYS A 128 27.58 -15.43 -13.74
N GLU A 129 27.63 -14.11 -13.82
CA GLU A 129 26.44 -13.25 -13.97
C GLU A 129 25.88 -13.34 -15.40
N GLU A 130 26.74 -13.28 -16.40
CA GLU A 130 26.38 -13.34 -17.81
C GLU A 130 25.85 -14.72 -18.22
N GLU A 131 26.47 -15.80 -17.72
CA GLU A 131 26.03 -17.19 -17.94
C GLU A 131 24.60 -17.42 -17.42
N ARG A 132 24.27 -16.88 -16.24
CA ARG A 132 22.91 -16.92 -15.66
C ARG A 132 21.90 -16.16 -16.49
N ILE A 133 22.23 -14.93 -16.89
CA ILE A 133 21.34 -14.11 -17.72
C ILE A 133 21.08 -14.83 -19.05
N LYS A 134 22.10 -15.45 -19.64
CA LYS A 134 21.97 -16.27 -20.85
C LYS A 134 21.01 -17.44 -20.62
N LYS A 135 21.20 -18.23 -19.55
CA LYS A 135 20.31 -19.35 -19.19
C LYS A 135 18.85 -18.91 -19.03
N VAL A 136 18.58 -17.80 -18.34
CA VAL A 136 17.21 -17.25 -18.17
C VAL A 136 16.61 -16.78 -19.50
N LYS A 137 17.42 -16.27 -20.43
CA LYS A 137 16.98 -15.89 -21.80
C LYS A 137 16.76 -17.09 -22.73
N GLU A 138 17.29 -18.26 -22.39
CA GLU A 138 17.04 -19.53 -23.07
C GLU A 138 15.76 -20.22 -22.57
N TYR A 139 15.13 -19.74 -21.49
CA TYR A 139 13.84 -20.27 -21.03
C TYR A 139 12.76 -20.05 -22.10
N PRO A 140 11.78 -20.97 -22.25
CA PRO A 140 10.78 -20.91 -23.31
C PRO A 140 10.04 -19.57 -23.35
N LYS A 141 10.11 -18.87 -24.49
CA LYS A 141 9.39 -17.61 -24.72
C LYS A 141 7.90 -17.89 -24.95
N SER A 142 7.17 -18.10 -23.86
CA SER A 142 5.70 -18.26 -23.85
C SER A 142 4.94 -16.93 -23.81
N PHE A 143 5.64 -15.79 -23.96
CA PHE A 143 5.07 -14.45 -23.76
C PHE A 143 5.05 -13.67 -25.07
N SER A 144 3.90 -13.09 -25.37
CA SER A 144 3.79 -12.00 -26.36
C SER A 144 3.96 -10.64 -25.68
N TYR A 145 4.45 -9.68 -26.44
CA TYR A 145 4.52 -8.27 -26.06
C TYR A 145 3.46 -7.50 -26.85
N PRO A 146 2.72 -6.57 -26.23
CA PRO A 146 1.84 -5.67 -26.98
C PRO A 146 2.60 -4.90 -28.05
N THR A 147 2.01 -4.79 -29.24
CA THR A 147 2.52 -3.95 -30.33
C THR A 147 2.14 -2.48 -30.16
N ASP A 148 1.04 -2.20 -29.46
CA ASP A 148 0.69 -0.85 -29.03
C ASP A 148 1.58 -0.42 -27.85
N LYS A 149 2.25 0.72 -28.01
CA LYS A 149 3.21 1.23 -27.02
C LYS A 149 2.57 1.69 -25.71
N LYS A 150 1.30 2.12 -25.72
CA LYS A 150 0.58 2.52 -24.50
C LYS A 150 0.27 1.30 -23.65
N VAL A 151 -0.25 0.25 -24.28
CA VAL A 151 -0.52 -1.04 -23.62
C VAL A 151 0.78 -1.67 -23.12
N LEU A 152 1.85 -1.66 -23.92
CA LEU A 152 3.17 -2.14 -23.52
C LEU A 152 3.72 -1.37 -22.31
N PHE A 153 3.60 -0.03 -22.29
CA PHE A 153 4.05 0.80 -21.18
C PHE A 153 3.23 0.58 -19.92
N ALA A 154 1.90 0.54 -20.02
CA ALA A 154 1.02 0.24 -18.88
C ALA A 154 1.33 -1.14 -18.27
N GLN A 155 1.51 -2.18 -19.09
CA GLN A 155 1.89 -3.52 -18.63
C GLN A 155 3.29 -3.53 -18.00
N TYR A 156 4.26 -2.77 -18.55
CA TYR A 156 5.58 -2.62 -17.96
C TYR A 156 5.54 -1.95 -16.58
N VAL A 157 4.73 -0.90 -16.40
CA VAL A 157 4.51 -0.23 -15.11
C VAL A 157 3.87 -1.20 -14.11
N GLU A 158 2.76 -1.86 -14.49
CA GLU A 158 2.04 -2.83 -13.66
C GLU A 158 2.97 -3.97 -13.18
N TYR A 159 3.79 -4.52 -14.09
CA TYR A 159 4.66 -5.65 -13.78
C TYR A 159 5.80 -5.24 -12.88
N ASN A 160 6.48 -4.11 -13.14
CA ASN A 160 7.53 -3.62 -12.24
C ASN A 160 6.97 -3.27 -10.85
N LYS A 161 5.80 -2.66 -10.77
CA LYS A 161 5.12 -2.33 -9.50
C LYS A 161 4.77 -3.58 -8.72
N THR A 162 4.05 -4.54 -9.34
CA THR A 162 3.69 -5.81 -8.70
C THR A 162 4.94 -6.54 -8.21
N VAL A 163 5.94 -6.72 -9.08
CA VAL A 163 7.19 -7.42 -8.76
C VAL A 163 7.92 -6.73 -7.61
N TYR A 164 8.00 -5.39 -7.59
CA TYR A 164 8.57 -4.67 -6.45
C TYR A 164 7.81 -4.97 -5.16
N GLU A 165 6.48 -4.91 -5.15
CA GLU A 165 5.68 -5.10 -3.94
C GLU A 165 5.82 -6.52 -3.38
N THR A 166 5.70 -7.55 -4.23
CA THR A 166 5.87 -8.94 -3.80
C THR A 166 7.31 -9.24 -3.35
N LEU A 167 8.31 -8.71 -4.05
CA LEU A 167 9.71 -8.87 -3.63
C LEU A 167 10.04 -8.07 -2.38
N ARG A 168 9.41 -6.90 -2.16
CA ARG A 168 9.56 -6.12 -0.93
C ARG A 168 8.95 -6.87 0.25
N PHE A 169 7.76 -7.46 0.09
CA PHE A 169 7.18 -8.37 1.07
C PHE A 169 8.11 -9.55 1.38
N LEU A 170 8.58 -10.25 0.34
CA LEU A 170 9.47 -11.40 0.48
C LEU A 170 10.78 -11.03 1.19
N TYR A 171 11.42 -9.92 0.81
CA TYR A 171 12.61 -9.36 1.49
C TYR A 171 12.33 -9.08 2.97
N VAL A 172 11.20 -8.44 3.30
CA VAL A 172 10.81 -8.10 4.68
C VAL A 172 10.58 -9.37 5.51
N MET A 173 9.88 -10.36 4.97
CA MET A 173 9.62 -11.63 5.67
C MET A 173 10.90 -12.45 5.84
N CYS A 174 11.70 -12.57 4.78
CA CYS A 174 13.01 -13.22 4.80
C CYS A 174 14.03 -12.51 5.70
N GLY A 175 13.85 -11.23 6.00
CA GLY A 175 14.67 -10.48 6.96
C GLY A 175 14.25 -10.59 8.42
N ARG A 176 13.14 -11.27 8.73
CA ARG A 176 12.59 -11.39 10.09
C ARG A 176 12.92 -12.73 10.73
N SER A 177 13.23 -12.69 12.03
CA SER A 177 13.41 -13.90 12.84
C SER A 177 12.10 -14.65 13.06
N GLU A 178 12.21 -15.95 13.34
CA GLU A 178 11.08 -16.86 13.62
C GLU A 178 10.17 -16.33 14.75
N GLY A 179 10.76 -15.74 15.79
CA GLY A 179 10.02 -15.14 16.92
C GLY A 179 9.13 -13.96 16.53
N SER A 180 9.40 -13.32 15.39
CA SER A 180 8.58 -12.26 14.79
C SER A 180 7.68 -12.75 13.65
N GLY A 181 7.50 -14.07 13.50
CA GLY A 181 6.73 -14.67 12.39
C GLY A 181 7.44 -14.55 11.04
N GLY A 182 8.77 -14.42 11.04
CA GLY A 182 9.58 -14.26 9.82
C GLY A 182 10.18 -15.54 9.26
N TRP A 183 10.67 -15.44 8.03
CA TRP A 183 11.21 -16.53 7.23
C TRP A 183 12.76 -16.61 7.20
N MET A 184 13.49 -15.79 7.96
CA MET A 184 14.97 -15.72 7.90
C MET A 184 15.68 -17.08 7.99
N LYS A 185 15.13 -18.02 8.76
CA LYS A 185 15.64 -19.39 8.91
C LYS A 185 14.75 -20.46 8.28
N CYS A 186 13.59 -20.09 7.74
CA CYS A 186 12.75 -21.03 6.99
C CYS A 186 13.52 -21.50 5.76
N ARG A 187 13.48 -22.81 5.50
CA ARG A 187 14.23 -23.41 4.41
C ARG A 187 13.47 -23.35 3.10
N TYR A 188 14.22 -23.34 2.01
CA TYR A 188 13.73 -23.58 0.65
C TYR A 188 14.80 -24.35 -0.16
N GLY A 189 14.45 -24.73 -1.40
CA GLY A 189 15.26 -25.64 -2.24
C GLY A 189 14.49 -26.90 -2.63
N ARG A 190 14.99 -27.62 -3.64
CA ARG A 190 14.35 -28.80 -4.26
C ARG A 190 14.09 -29.93 -3.27
N THR A 191 15.02 -30.19 -2.35
CA THR A 191 14.85 -31.17 -1.26
C THR A 191 14.31 -30.54 0.04
N GLY A 192 13.73 -29.35 -0.05
CA GLY A 192 13.22 -28.57 1.09
C GLY A 192 11.71 -28.70 1.33
N ALA A 193 10.97 -29.28 0.40
CA ALA A 193 9.52 -29.47 0.49
C ALA A 193 9.14 -30.20 1.81
N GLY A 194 8.19 -29.62 2.56
CA GLY A 194 7.61 -30.23 3.77
C GLY A 194 8.49 -30.27 5.03
N ILE A 195 9.77 -29.85 5.01
CA ILE A 195 10.66 -29.94 6.18
C ILE A 195 11.00 -28.57 6.75
N CYS A 196 10.04 -28.00 7.49
CA CYS A 196 10.35 -26.96 8.47
C CYS A 196 10.99 -27.62 9.71
N ASP A 197 12.31 -27.58 9.83
CA ASP A 197 13.06 -28.26 10.90
C ASP A 197 12.96 -27.58 12.28
N VAL A 198 12.18 -26.50 12.39
CA VAL A 198 11.95 -25.78 13.65
C VAL A 198 11.07 -26.64 14.54
N LYS A 199 11.68 -27.40 15.47
CA LYS A 199 11.00 -28.35 16.37
C LYS A 199 9.70 -27.77 16.94
N HIS A 200 8.59 -28.14 16.31
CA HIS A 200 7.36 -27.34 16.28
C HIS A 200 6.74 -27.08 17.65
N ASN A 201 6.95 -27.96 18.63
CA ASN A 201 6.24 -27.96 19.90
C ASN A 201 6.75 -26.92 20.93
N LYS A 202 7.70 -26.04 20.58
CA LYS A 202 8.19 -24.96 21.47
C LYS A 202 8.19 -23.55 20.84
N CYS A 203 7.68 -23.41 19.62
CA CYS A 203 7.51 -22.10 18.97
C CYS A 203 6.01 -21.85 18.75
N PRO A 204 5.34 -21.01 19.57
CA PRO A 204 3.91 -20.73 19.43
C PRO A 204 3.51 -20.22 18.04
N ASN A 205 4.38 -19.43 17.39
CA ASN A 205 4.16 -18.91 16.04
C ASN A 205 4.48 -19.92 14.92
N CYS A 206 5.19 -21.02 15.19
CA CYS A 206 5.57 -22.00 14.18
C CYS A 206 4.58 -23.18 14.10
N VAL A 207 3.89 -23.51 15.21
CA VAL A 207 2.68 -24.36 15.16
C VAL A 207 1.63 -23.69 14.30
N ALA A 208 1.45 -22.37 14.45
CA ALA A 208 0.73 -21.60 13.46
C ALA A 208 1.38 -21.76 12.07
N ALA A 209 2.63 -21.33 11.87
CA ALA A 209 3.18 -21.19 10.53
C ALA A 209 3.35 -22.43 9.66
N CYS A 210 3.48 -23.61 10.25
CA CYS A 210 3.70 -24.84 9.49
C CYS A 210 2.73 -25.98 9.84
N LYS A 211 1.73 -25.74 10.69
CA LYS A 211 0.57 -26.65 10.87
C LYS A 211 -0.79 -26.00 10.54
N GLY A 212 -0.82 -24.87 9.83
CA GLY A 212 -2.02 -24.35 9.17
C GLY A 212 -2.57 -22.99 9.64
N ASN A 213 -1.92 -22.30 10.60
CA ASN A 213 -2.43 -21.03 11.15
C ASN A 213 -1.47 -19.82 11.03
N SER A 214 -0.34 -19.87 10.31
CA SER A 214 0.21 -18.60 9.80
C SER A 214 -0.48 -18.33 8.49
N PRO A 215 -0.81 -17.07 8.23
CA PRO A 215 -0.94 -16.66 6.86
C PRO A 215 0.36 -16.98 6.09
N PHE A 216 0.29 -17.20 4.78
CA PHE A 216 1.43 -17.40 3.86
C PHE A 216 2.19 -18.74 3.96
N GLY A 217 1.88 -19.61 4.93
CA GLY A 217 2.49 -20.95 5.02
C GLY A 217 4.02 -20.94 5.22
N CYS A 218 4.70 -21.97 4.70
CA CYS A 218 6.16 -22.02 4.72
C CYS A 218 6.78 -21.35 3.49
N LEU A 219 8.03 -20.89 3.62
CA LEU A 219 8.74 -20.17 2.56
C LEU A 219 8.81 -20.94 1.23
N HIS A 220 9.01 -22.27 1.28
CA HIS A 220 9.04 -23.10 0.08
C HIS A 220 7.68 -23.02 -0.66
N ASP A 221 6.59 -23.30 0.05
CA ASP A 221 5.23 -23.29 -0.50
C ASP A 221 4.88 -21.92 -1.09
N TYR A 222 5.24 -20.84 -0.40
CA TYR A 222 5.00 -19.47 -0.89
C TYR A 222 5.74 -19.18 -2.20
N LEU A 223 7.00 -19.61 -2.34
CA LEU A 223 7.78 -19.45 -3.56
C LEU A 223 7.20 -20.25 -4.74
N THR A 224 6.65 -21.43 -4.46
CA THR A 224 6.16 -22.37 -5.47
C THR A 224 4.66 -22.22 -5.78
N LEU A 225 3.96 -21.39 -5.02
CA LEU A 225 2.52 -21.11 -5.16
C LEU A 225 2.19 -20.67 -6.59
N THR A 226 1.11 -21.21 -7.16
CA THR A 226 0.58 -20.90 -8.50
C THR A 226 -0.92 -20.64 -8.47
N PHE A 227 -1.50 -20.01 -9.50
CA PHE A 227 -2.95 -19.80 -9.58
C PHE A 227 -3.74 -21.11 -9.60
N THR A 228 -3.24 -22.18 -10.24
CA THR A 228 -3.88 -23.49 -10.21
C THR A 228 -3.95 -24.04 -8.79
N SER A 229 -2.86 -23.97 -8.02
CA SER A 229 -2.88 -24.38 -6.60
C SER A 229 -3.80 -23.50 -5.73
N LEU A 230 -4.02 -22.22 -6.08
CA LEU A 230 -4.97 -21.36 -5.35
C LEU A 230 -6.42 -21.82 -5.54
N ALA A 231 -6.77 -22.36 -6.72
CA ALA A 231 -8.11 -22.85 -7.02
C ALA A 231 -8.45 -24.18 -6.30
N GLU A 232 -7.44 -24.95 -5.89
CA GLU A 232 -7.59 -26.21 -5.16
C GLU A 232 -7.74 -26.01 -3.63
N TYR A 233 -7.38 -24.83 -3.11
CA TYR A 233 -7.60 -24.47 -1.70
C TYR A 233 -9.00 -23.88 -1.50
N ASP A 234 -9.91 -24.68 -0.97
CA ASP A 234 -11.30 -24.31 -0.61
C ASP A 234 -11.37 -23.05 0.29
N ASN A 235 -10.33 -22.82 1.12
CA ASN A 235 -10.08 -21.57 1.83
C ASN A 235 -9.48 -20.47 0.91
N SER A 236 -10.14 -20.21 -0.22
CA SER A 236 -9.65 -19.36 -1.32
C SER A 236 -9.40 -17.89 -0.93
N ALA A 237 -10.08 -17.40 0.11
CA ALA A 237 -9.91 -16.07 0.71
C ALA A 237 -8.57 -15.90 1.48
N PHE A 238 -7.52 -16.62 1.11
CA PHE A 238 -6.27 -16.66 1.88
C PHE A 238 -5.05 -15.93 1.28
N TYR A 239 -4.20 -16.45 0.37
CA TYR A 239 -4.38 -17.04 -0.95
C TYR A 239 -4.67 -16.01 -2.04
N ASN A 240 -5.91 -15.63 -2.32
CA ASN A 240 -6.20 -14.59 -3.34
C ASN A 240 -5.63 -13.17 -3.05
N HIS A 241 -4.99 -13.01 -1.88
CA HIS A 241 -4.71 -11.73 -1.22
C HIS A 241 -3.21 -11.39 -1.02
N ALA A 242 -2.31 -12.32 -1.33
CA ALA A 242 -0.87 -12.13 -1.14
C ALA A 242 -0.12 -11.79 -2.44
N TYR A 243 -0.24 -10.54 -2.93
CA TYR A 243 0.60 -9.93 -4.00
C TYR A 243 0.86 -10.73 -5.29
N GLY A 244 -0.04 -11.66 -5.60
CA GLY A 244 0.14 -12.62 -6.68
C GLY A 244 1.06 -13.81 -6.28
N PRO A 245 0.73 -15.03 -6.73
CA PRO A 245 1.56 -16.22 -6.51
C PRO A 245 2.99 -16.03 -7.06
N MET A 246 4.00 -16.51 -6.33
CA MET A 246 5.39 -16.37 -6.74
C MET A 246 5.73 -17.23 -7.97
N GLY A 247 5.23 -18.48 -8.01
CA GLY A 247 5.28 -19.35 -9.19
C GLY A 247 6.64 -19.91 -9.60
N PHE A 248 7.62 -19.99 -8.70
CA PHE A 248 8.92 -20.60 -8.99
C PHE A 248 8.79 -22.11 -9.14
N ASN A 249 9.45 -22.66 -10.15
CA ASN A 249 9.45 -24.10 -10.38
C ASN A 249 10.35 -24.82 -9.36
N VAL A 250 9.79 -25.77 -8.59
CA VAL A 250 10.50 -26.61 -7.61
C VAL A 250 11.77 -27.25 -8.20
N SER A 251 11.74 -27.64 -9.48
CA SER A 251 12.89 -28.26 -10.14
C SER A 251 14.03 -27.28 -10.40
N MET A 252 13.74 -25.99 -10.57
CA MET A 252 14.74 -24.93 -10.76
C MET A 252 15.29 -24.37 -9.44
N LEU A 253 14.60 -24.59 -8.31
CA LEU A 253 15.09 -24.20 -6.98
C LEU A 253 16.39 -24.95 -6.60
N PRO A 254 17.17 -24.40 -5.64
CA PRO A 254 18.51 -24.92 -5.32
C PRO A 254 18.48 -26.40 -4.92
N SER A 255 19.47 -27.19 -5.33
CA SER A 255 19.62 -28.57 -4.86
C SER A 255 19.83 -28.63 -3.35
N ASP A 256 20.61 -27.69 -2.83
CA ASP A 256 21.00 -27.62 -1.44
C ASP A 256 19.95 -26.87 -0.60
N LYS A 257 19.91 -27.17 0.70
CA LYS A 257 19.05 -26.46 1.65
C LYS A 257 19.53 -25.02 1.83
N LYS A 258 18.77 -24.05 1.33
CA LYS A 258 18.95 -22.61 1.55
C LYS A 258 17.96 -22.09 2.59
N VAL A 259 18.15 -20.88 3.10
CA VAL A 259 17.22 -20.23 4.05
C VAL A 259 16.74 -18.87 3.55
N GLY A 260 15.63 -18.36 4.08
CA GLY A 260 15.09 -17.05 3.68
C GLY A 260 16.11 -15.91 3.79
N GLY A 261 17.02 -15.95 4.78
CA GLY A 261 18.11 -14.98 4.89
C GLY A 261 19.05 -14.92 3.67
N ASP A 262 19.08 -15.95 2.82
CA ASP A 262 19.80 -15.91 1.54
C ASP A 262 19.01 -15.17 0.46
N ILE A 263 17.69 -15.40 0.37
CA ILE A 263 16.78 -14.62 -0.49
C ILE A 263 16.81 -13.13 -0.10
N GLN A 264 16.82 -12.81 1.20
CA GLN A 264 16.92 -11.42 1.65
C GLN A 264 18.17 -10.74 1.06
N LYS A 265 19.32 -11.40 1.09
CA LYS A 265 20.59 -10.87 0.53
C LYS A 265 20.54 -10.76 -1.00
N VAL A 266 19.89 -11.70 -1.70
CA VAL A 266 19.65 -11.61 -3.15
C VAL A 266 18.81 -10.37 -3.48
N LEU A 267 17.81 -10.05 -2.66
CA LEU A 267 16.88 -8.94 -2.88
C LEU A 267 17.41 -7.57 -2.36
N ASP A 268 18.43 -7.58 -1.50
CA ASP A 268 19.01 -6.38 -0.87
C ASP A 268 19.43 -5.27 -1.86
N PRO A 269 20.07 -5.56 -3.02
CA PRO A 269 20.43 -4.52 -3.99
C PRO A 269 19.23 -3.89 -4.73
N TYR A 270 18.07 -4.56 -4.71
CA TYR A 270 16.93 -4.24 -5.57
C TYR A 270 15.80 -3.54 -4.80
N VAL A 271 15.46 -4.01 -3.59
CA VAL A 271 14.28 -3.56 -2.83
C VAL A 271 14.56 -3.19 -1.37
N LYS A 272 15.81 -3.14 -0.88
CA LYS A 272 16.12 -2.85 0.53
C LYS A 272 15.58 -1.51 1.01
N ASN A 273 15.75 -0.48 0.19
CA ASN A 273 15.48 0.92 0.52
C ASN A 273 15.25 1.76 -0.74
N ALA A 274 14.99 3.05 -0.56
CA ALA A 274 14.76 4.03 -1.62
C ALA A 274 15.96 4.29 -2.57
N ASP A 275 17.16 3.77 -2.27
CA ASP A 275 18.34 3.87 -3.14
C ASP A 275 18.63 2.58 -3.92
N SER A 276 17.87 1.52 -3.66
CA SER A 276 17.98 0.22 -4.33
C SER A 276 17.45 0.30 -5.77
N LYS A 277 17.96 -0.57 -6.66
CA LYS A 277 17.78 -0.42 -8.12
C LYS A 277 16.31 -0.45 -8.56
N LEU A 278 15.57 -1.50 -8.17
CA LEU A 278 14.16 -1.67 -8.55
C LEU A 278 13.29 -0.60 -7.88
N THR A 279 13.58 -0.22 -6.62
CA THR A 279 12.90 0.89 -5.96
C THR A 279 12.99 2.19 -6.76
N LYS A 280 14.17 2.55 -7.28
CA LYS A 280 14.36 3.76 -8.11
C LYS A 280 13.61 3.70 -9.44
N LEU A 281 13.61 2.54 -10.09
CA LEU A 281 12.86 2.32 -11.32
C LEU A 281 11.35 2.52 -11.06
N VAL A 282 10.79 1.80 -10.08
CA VAL A 282 9.36 1.92 -9.75
C VAL A 282 9.01 3.32 -9.26
N ALA A 283 9.85 3.97 -8.45
CA ALA A 283 9.67 5.36 -8.01
C ALA A 283 9.58 6.37 -9.16
N THR A 284 10.14 6.05 -10.32
CA THR A 284 10.01 6.86 -11.53
C THR A 284 8.76 6.48 -12.31
N LEU A 285 8.46 5.19 -12.44
CA LEU A 285 7.29 4.68 -13.16
C LEU A 285 5.96 5.09 -12.52
N VAL A 286 5.86 5.11 -11.19
CA VAL A 286 4.60 5.50 -10.48
C VAL A 286 4.22 6.98 -10.63
N LEU A 287 5.12 7.84 -11.12
CA LEU A 287 4.79 9.23 -11.46
C LEU A 287 3.89 9.33 -12.69
N PHE A 288 3.87 8.28 -13.51
CA PHE A 288 3.03 8.15 -14.71
C PHE A 288 1.73 7.39 -14.45
N ASP A 289 1.61 6.73 -13.30
CA ASP A 289 0.40 6.04 -12.86
C ASP A 289 -0.75 7.04 -12.64
N ASP A 290 -2.00 6.58 -12.81
CA ASP A 290 -3.17 7.41 -12.53
C ASP A 290 -3.68 7.11 -11.13
N VAL A 291 -4.13 8.14 -10.41
CA VAL A 291 -4.46 8.05 -8.96
C VAL A 291 -5.49 6.95 -8.65
N GLN A 292 -6.44 6.72 -9.56
CA GLN A 292 -7.43 5.63 -9.48
C GLN A 292 -6.78 4.22 -9.30
N HIS A 293 -5.62 3.99 -9.90
CA HIS A 293 -4.88 2.71 -9.88
C HIS A 293 -3.90 2.58 -8.70
N MET A 294 -3.70 3.63 -7.90
CA MET A 294 -2.83 3.57 -6.72
C MET A 294 -3.43 2.72 -5.59
N GLY A 295 -2.60 1.93 -4.91
CA GLY A 295 -2.97 1.16 -3.71
C GLY A 295 -3.30 2.07 -2.52
N LEU A 296 -4.00 1.53 -1.51
CA LEU A 296 -4.22 2.32 -0.28
C LEU A 296 -2.90 2.70 0.36
N SER A 297 -1.89 1.82 0.36
CA SER A 297 -0.54 2.16 0.86
C SER A 297 0.24 3.15 0.00
N ASP A 298 0.01 3.21 -1.32
CA ASP A 298 0.61 4.24 -2.17
C ASP A 298 0.09 5.60 -1.72
N MET A 299 -1.24 5.76 -1.73
CA MET A 299 -1.93 6.97 -1.30
C MET A 299 -1.55 7.38 0.13
N PHE A 300 -1.55 6.41 1.05
CA PHE A 300 -1.09 6.59 2.43
C PHE A 300 0.35 7.10 2.50
N THR A 301 1.26 6.51 1.72
CA THR A 301 2.67 6.90 1.71
C THR A 301 2.84 8.29 1.11
N ILE A 302 2.18 8.59 -0.01
CA ILE A 302 2.20 9.90 -0.66
C ILE A 302 1.74 10.95 0.35
N LEU A 303 0.53 10.83 0.91
CA LEU A 303 -0.02 11.77 1.90
C LEU A 303 0.94 11.96 3.09
N LEU A 304 1.48 10.87 3.64
CA LEU A 304 2.45 10.92 4.73
C LEU A 304 3.73 11.69 4.37
N LYS A 305 4.28 11.46 3.18
CA LYS A 305 5.54 12.06 2.72
C LYS A 305 5.35 13.55 2.44
N LEU A 306 4.25 13.92 1.78
CA LEU A 306 3.86 15.30 1.54
C LEU A 306 3.67 16.08 2.84
N GLY A 307 2.89 15.55 3.79
CA GLY A 307 2.70 16.21 5.09
C GLY A 307 3.99 16.31 5.90
N LYS A 308 4.89 15.31 5.83
CA LYS A 308 6.21 15.37 6.46
C LYS A 308 7.17 16.39 5.83
N ALA A 309 7.05 16.69 4.53
CA ALA A 309 7.88 17.71 3.90
C ALA A 309 7.67 19.11 4.52
N GLY A 310 6.49 19.36 5.10
CA GLY A 310 6.19 20.60 5.85
C GLY A 310 6.54 20.60 7.34
N LEU A 311 7.06 19.50 7.89
CA LEU A 311 7.48 19.43 9.31
C LEU A 311 8.94 19.87 9.49
N LYS A 312 9.36 20.04 10.76
CA LYS A 312 10.74 20.38 11.10
C LYS A 312 11.72 19.30 10.61
N GLY A 313 12.52 19.63 9.60
CA GLY A 313 13.44 18.71 8.92
C GLY A 313 12.93 18.15 7.57
N GLY A 314 11.74 18.54 7.13
CA GLY A 314 11.25 18.30 5.77
C GLY A 314 11.79 19.29 4.73
N SER A 315 11.57 19.00 3.45
CA SER A 315 11.99 19.86 2.34
C SER A 315 11.09 21.08 2.20
N LYS A 316 11.61 22.25 2.63
CA LYS A 316 10.96 23.55 2.41
C LYS A 316 10.80 23.87 0.93
N ASN A 317 11.77 23.47 0.11
CA ASN A 317 11.75 23.72 -1.33
C ASN A 317 10.63 22.91 -2.00
N PHE A 318 10.50 21.62 -1.67
CA PHE A 318 9.38 20.79 -2.12
C PHE A 318 8.03 21.39 -1.73
N ILE A 319 7.85 21.85 -0.49
CA ILE A 319 6.58 22.50 -0.07
C ILE A 319 6.34 23.81 -0.83
N LYS A 320 7.37 24.61 -1.09
CA LYS A 320 7.25 25.82 -1.91
C LYS A 320 6.84 25.47 -3.34
N ALA A 321 7.48 24.48 -3.97
CA ALA A 321 7.14 24.00 -5.30
C ALA A 321 5.74 23.38 -5.36
N LEU A 322 5.29 22.68 -4.30
CA LEU A 322 3.94 22.14 -4.18
C LEU A 322 2.89 23.26 -4.11
N LYS A 323 3.12 24.30 -3.28
CA LYS A 323 2.24 25.49 -3.23
C LYS A 323 2.17 26.19 -4.59
N LEU A 324 3.33 26.51 -5.18
CA LEU A 324 3.41 27.11 -6.52
C LEU A 324 2.70 26.26 -7.59
N SER A 325 2.72 24.93 -7.47
CA SER A 325 2.03 24.02 -8.40
C SER A 325 0.52 23.87 -8.15
N LEU A 326 0.04 24.23 -6.96
CA LEU A 326 -1.40 24.35 -6.65
C LEU A 326 -1.94 25.73 -7.03
N GLU A 327 -1.11 26.78 -6.90
CA GLU A 327 -1.40 28.14 -7.35
C GLU A 327 -1.42 28.23 -8.89
N TYR A 328 -0.43 27.62 -9.57
CA TYR A 328 -0.25 27.75 -11.02
C TYR A 328 -1.16 26.80 -11.82
N ARG A 329 -2.16 27.39 -12.50
CA ARG A 329 -3.02 26.72 -13.49
C ARG A 329 -2.41 26.75 -14.90
N ASN A 330 -2.85 25.83 -15.77
CA ASN A 330 -2.59 25.94 -17.20
C ASN A 330 -3.26 27.21 -17.76
N ALA A 331 -2.62 27.87 -18.73
CA ALA A 331 -2.96 29.20 -19.25
C ALA A 331 -4.35 29.35 -19.93
N THR A 332 -5.20 28.32 -19.88
CA THR A 332 -6.55 28.29 -20.46
C THR A 332 -7.67 28.52 -19.44
N GLU A 333 -7.37 28.51 -18.14
CA GLU A 333 -8.35 28.74 -17.07
C GLU A 333 -8.12 30.14 -16.47
N THR A 334 -9.11 31.03 -16.55
CA THR A 334 -8.93 32.49 -16.35
C THR A 334 -8.80 32.94 -14.90
N THR A 335 -8.77 32.01 -13.94
CA THR A 335 -8.97 32.30 -12.52
C THR A 335 -8.13 31.38 -11.64
N GLU A 336 -7.27 32.01 -10.82
CA GLU A 336 -6.37 31.36 -9.88
C GLU A 336 -7.07 31.14 -8.52
N PRO A 337 -6.76 30.05 -7.79
CA PRO A 337 -7.22 29.90 -6.42
C PRO A 337 -6.57 30.96 -5.52
N SER A 338 -7.30 31.47 -4.53
CA SER A 338 -6.71 32.32 -3.50
C SER A 338 -5.59 31.56 -2.78
N SER A 339 -4.43 32.20 -2.60
CA SER A 339 -3.29 31.64 -1.86
C SER A 339 -3.65 31.22 -0.44
N VAL A 340 -4.67 31.86 0.16
CA VAL A 340 -5.23 31.48 1.47
C VAL A 340 -5.82 30.06 1.44
N VAL A 341 -6.48 29.66 0.35
CA VAL A 341 -7.10 28.33 0.20
C VAL A 341 -6.02 27.26 -0.01
N VAL A 342 -4.98 27.58 -0.80
CA VAL A 342 -3.78 26.73 -0.94
C VAL A 342 -3.07 26.54 0.40
N ASP A 343 -2.92 27.62 1.18
CA ASP A 343 -2.31 27.57 2.51
C ASP A 343 -3.13 26.74 3.51
N VAL A 344 -4.46 26.84 3.48
CA VAL A 344 -5.36 25.99 4.28
C VAL A 344 -5.22 24.51 3.89
N LEU A 345 -5.21 24.19 2.59
CA LEU A 345 -5.04 22.83 2.09
C LEU A 345 -3.68 22.22 2.50
N VAL A 346 -2.58 22.93 2.28
CA VAL A 346 -1.24 22.48 2.68
C VAL A 346 -1.13 22.37 4.19
N SER A 347 -1.73 23.30 4.95
CA SER A 347 -1.78 23.22 6.41
C SER A 347 -2.56 22.01 6.90
N ALA A 348 -3.68 21.66 6.28
CA ALA A 348 -4.46 20.47 6.60
C ALA A 348 -3.67 19.18 6.31
N LEU A 349 -2.95 19.13 5.19
CA LEU A 349 -2.10 18.00 4.80
C LEU A 349 -0.93 17.78 5.79
N ILE A 350 -0.29 18.85 6.25
CA ILE A 350 0.73 18.81 7.30
C ILE A 350 0.09 18.37 8.63
N SER A 351 -1.07 18.93 8.99
CA SER A 351 -1.82 18.59 10.22
C SER A 351 -2.25 17.11 10.27
N PHE A 352 -2.51 16.50 9.12
CA PHE A 352 -2.81 15.06 8.98
C PHE A 352 -1.60 14.15 9.26
N CYS A 353 -0.39 14.70 9.18
CA CYS A 353 0.87 13.97 9.33
C CYS A 353 1.72 14.47 10.53
N ASP A 354 1.22 15.39 11.35
CA ASP A 354 1.94 16.01 12.47
C ASP A 354 2.04 15.06 13.68
N SER A 355 3.14 14.30 13.74
CA SER A 355 3.45 13.44 14.90
C SER A 355 3.75 14.22 16.18
N GLY A 356 3.97 15.54 16.12
CA GLY A 356 4.38 16.38 17.25
C GLY A 356 3.30 16.53 18.34
N ARG A 357 2.03 16.29 18.00
CA ARG A 357 0.89 16.37 18.94
C ARG A 357 0.73 15.14 19.84
N HIS A 358 1.49 14.08 19.57
CA HIS A 358 1.62 12.91 20.44
C HIS A 358 2.57 13.24 21.59
N THR A 359 2.16 14.12 22.51
CA THR A 359 2.83 14.35 23.79
C THR A 359 2.43 13.28 24.82
N SER A 360 3.19 13.13 25.89
CA SER A 360 3.08 12.03 26.87
C SER A 360 1.68 11.83 27.49
N GLY A 361 0.81 12.84 27.47
CA GLY A 361 -0.59 12.74 27.92
C GLY A 361 -1.64 12.45 26.82
N ASN A 362 -1.31 12.57 25.54
CA ASN A 362 -2.27 12.47 24.42
C ASN A 362 -2.28 11.10 23.70
N HIS A 363 -1.41 10.17 24.08
CA HIS A 363 -1.33 8.83 23.50
C HIS A 363 -2.59 7.95 23.70
N ALA A 364 -3.50 8.35 24.61
CA ALA A 364 -4.75 7.65 24.92
C ALA A 364 -5.84 7.80 23.83
N GLY A 365 -5.46 7.72 22.55
CA GLY A 365 -6.40 7.64 21.42
C GLY A 365 -7.14 8.94 21.06
N LYS A 366 -6.62 10.12 21.46
CA LYS A 366 -7.17 11.44 21.11
C LYS A 366 -6.65 11.99 19.77
N ALA A 367 -5.42 11.67 19.39
CA ALA A 367 -4.83 12.10 18.13
C ALA A 367 -5.27 11.17 16.97
N LEU A 368 -6.29 11.59 16.21
CA LEU A 368 -6.80 10.91 15.03
C LEU A 368 -6.12 11.42 13.75
N ASP A 369 -4.85 11.08 13.65
CA ASP A 369 -3.96 11.37 12.52
C ASP A 369 -3.35 10.08 11.92
N LEU A 370 -2.60 10.22 10.84
CA LEU A 370 -1.97 9.09 10.15
C LEU A 370 -0.87 8.40 11.00
N HIS A 371 -0.27 9.14 11.94
CA HIS A 371 0.72 8.64 12.89
C HIS A 371 0.12 7.74 13.97
N SER A 372 -1.19 7.82 14.23
CA SER A 372 -1.88 6.83 15.07
C SER A 372 -1.77 5.39 14.54
N LEU A 373 -1.54 5.19 13.23
CA LEU A 373 -1.41 3.90 12.56
C LEU A 373 0.06 3.46 12.37
N LEU A 374 0.95 4.41 12.08
CA LEU A 374 2.41 4.20 11.95
C LEU A 374 3.17 4.16 13.28
N GLY A 375 2.52 4.62 14.36
CA GLY A 375 3.14 4.97 15.62
C GLY A 375 3.93 6.29 15.59
N CYS A 376 4.36 6.73 16.77
CA CYS A 376 5.11 7.96 16.98
C CYS A 376 6.55 7.68 17.43
N SER A 377 7.38 8.72 17.46
CA SER A 377 8.79 8.66 17.87
C SER A 377 9.04 8.99 19.34
N GLN A 378 7.99 9.05 20.18
CA GLN A 378 8.18 9.33 21.61
C GLN A 378 8.91 8.19 22.33
N THR A 379 9.76 8.56 23.29
CA THR A 379 10.52 7.59 24.10
C THR A 379 9.68 7.00 25.23
N GLN A 380 8.74 7.76 25.77
CA GLN A 380 7.80 7.33 26.81
C GLN A 380 6.47 6.94 26.17
N ASN A 381 6.08 5.66 26.29
CA ASN A 381 4.83 5.09 25.78
C ASN A 381 4.50 5.41 24.30
N PRO A 382 5.41 5.18 23.34
CA PRO A 382 5.12 5.44 21.93
C PRO A 382 3.88 4.70 21.44
N CYS A 383 3.07 5.36 20.62
CA CYS A 383 1.97 4.73 19.89
C CYS A 383 2.52 3.50 19.12
N PRO A 384 1.92 2.30 19.24
CA PRO A 384 2.43 1.10 18.59
C PRO A 384 2.44 1.29 17.08
N LYS A 385 3.55 0.88 16.45
CA LYS A 385 3.73 0.95 15.00
C LYS A 385 3.01 -0.25 14.37
N ILE A 386 1.77 -0.05 13.94
CA ILE A 386 0.94 -1.15 13.42
C ILE A 386 1.28 -1.38 11.95
N LEU A 387 1.04 -0.37 11.11
CA LEU A 387 1.19 -0.46 9.67
C LEU A 387 2.59 -0.06 9.20
N TYR A 388 3.08 -0.76 8.18
CA TYR A 388 4.24 -0.42 7.36
C TYR A 388 3.84 -0.54 5.88
N PRO A 389 3.60 0.58 5.17
CA PRO A 389 3.29 0.51 3.75
C PRO A 389 4.51 -0.03 2.98
N LEU A 390 4.32 -1.07 2.15
CA LEU A 390 5.38 -1.63 1.32
C LEU A 390 6.00 -0.61 0.32
N PRO A 391 5.25 0.35 -0.26
CA PRO A 391 5.82 1.39 -1.11
C PRO A 391 6.45 2.56 -0.32
N PHE A 392 6.70 2.42 1.00
CA PHE A 392 7.28 3.50 1.83
C PHE A 392 8.57 4.09 1.25
N ASP A 393 9.36 3.26 0.55
CA ASP A 393 10.64 3.62 -0.04
C ASP A 393 10.53 4.11 -1.50
N ILE A 394 9.38 3.92 -2.16
CA ILE A 394 9.11 4.41 -3.52
C ILE A 394 8.97 5.94 -3.49
N TYR A 395 8.07 6.44 -2.65
CA TYR A 395 7.72 7.86 -2.63
C TYR A 395 8.67 8.65 -1.73
N ARG A 396 9.49 9.52 -2.34
CA ARG A 396 10.29 10.55 -1.67
C ARG A 396 9.64 11.92 -1.90
N ALA A 397 9.60 12.76 -0.86
CA ALA A 397 9.18 14.16 -0.91
C ALA A 397 10.32 15.00 -0.30
N ASP A 398 11.46 14.97 -0.99
CA ASP A 398 12.70 15.65 -0.62
C ASP A 398 13.17 16.57 -1.77
N ASP A 399 14.27 17.28 -1.58
CA ASP A 399 14.78 18.25 -2.57
C ASP A 399 15.08 17.62 -3.94
N LYS A 400 15.30 16.29 -4.02
CA LYS A 400 15.53 15.59 -5.31
C LYS A 400 14.23 15.36 -6.10
N GLN A 401 13.08 15.52 -5.43
CA GLN A 401 11.74 15.31 -5.96
C GLN A 401 10.94 16.63 -6.09
N GLU A 402 11.54 17.78 -5.75
CA GLU A 402 10.95 19.12 -5.93
C GLU A 402 10.39 19.33 -7.35
N LYS A 403 11.16 18.91 -8.36
CA LYS A 403 10.80 18.94 -9.79
C LYS A 403 9.55 18.12 -10.18
N ASN A 404 9.07 17.25 -9.30
CA ASN A 404 7.87 16.44 -9.46
C ASN A 404 6.70 16.93 -8.59
N ALA A 405 6.86 18.05 -7.86
CA ALA A 405 5.81 18.60 -7.01
C ALA A 405 4.53 18.95 -7.79
N SER A 406 4.63 19.27 -9.09
CA SER A 406 3.50 19.47 -10.00
C SER A 406 2.63 18.23 -10.19
N VAL A 407 3.24 17.03 -10.22
CA VAL A 407 2.55 15.75 -10.33
C VAL A 407 1.80 15.45 -9.03
N PHE A 408 2.45 15.63 -7.87
CA PHE A 408 1.79 15.48 -6.58
C PHE A 408 0.69 16.52 -6.37
N ALA A 409 0.89 17.76 -6.85
CA ALA A 409 -0.13 18.81 -6.81
C ALA A 409 -1.36 18.42 -7.62
N SER A 410 -1.23 17.91 -8.85
CA SER A 410 -2.40 17.48 -9.64
C SER A 410 -3.21 16.38 -8.95
N TRP A 411 -2.54 15.39 -8.36
CA TRP A 411 -3.21 14.32 -7.60
C TRP A 411 -4.03 14.81 -6.41
N ILE A 412 -3.61 15.89 -5.74
CA ILE A 412 -4.36 16.54 -4.64
C ILE A 412 -5.46 17.45 -5.19
N ARG A 413 -5.09 18.29 -6.18
CA ARG A 413 -5.92 19.33 -6.81
C ARG A 413 -7.20 18.77 -7.39
N ASP A 414 -7.09 17.62 -8.06
CA ASP A 414 -8.18 16.99 -8.78
C ASP A 414 -9.06 16.13 -7.84
N GLY A 415 -8.86 16.24 -6.50
CA GLY A 415 -9.63 15.58 -5.44
C GLY A 415 -9.35 14.08 -5.27
N ASP A 416 -8.96 13.43 -6.37
CA ASP A 416 -8.80 11.99 -6.51
C ASP A 416 -7.95 11.35 -5.41
N LEU A 417 -6.81 11.94 -5.00
CA LEU A 417 -5.94 11.29 -4.03
C LEU A 417 -6.60 11.14 -2.66
N VAL A 418 -7.26 12.18 -2.16
CA VAL A 418 -7.83 12.18 -0.81
C VAL A 418 -9.17 11.43 -0.80
N GLN A 419 -9.98 11.56 -1.85
CA GLN A 419 -11.24 10.82 -1.95
C GLN A 419 -11.00 9.32 -2.16
N ASN A 420 -10.11 8.93 -3.08
CA ASN A 420 -9.79 7.51 -3.25
C ASN A 420 -9.08 6.91 -2.03
N PHE A 421 -8.25 7.69 -1.30
CA PHE A 421 -7.71 7.26 -0.01
C PHE A 421 -8.83 6.95 0.99
N LYS A 422 -9.82 7.85 1.15
CA LYS A 422 -10.98 7.64 2.03
C LYS A 422 -11.77 6.38 1.62
N LEU A 423 -12.06 6.21 0.32
CA LEU A 423 -12.79 5.06 -0.21
C LEU A 423 -12.06 3.74 0.03
N LYS A 424 -10.76 3.67 -0.30
CA LYS A 424 -9.96 2.45 -0.09
C LYS A 424 -9.74 2.18 1.41
N LEU A 425 -9.70 3.22 2.26
CA LEU A 425 -9.67 3.07 3.72
C LEU A 425 -11.00 2.54 4.30
N HIS A 426 -12.15 2.94 3.75
CA HIS A 426 -13.45 2.32 4.03
C HIS A 426 -13.47 0.85 3.61
N ALA A 427 -12.91 0.49 2.46
CA ALA A 427 -12.81 -0.90 2.02
C ALA A 427 -11.91 -1.72 2.96
N LEU A 428 -10.78 -1.17 3.44
CA LEU A 428 -9.97 -1.84 4.46
C LEU A 428 -10.75 -2.03 5.77
N LYS A 429 -11.47 -0.99 6.23
CA LYS A 429 -12.35 -1.08 7.41
C LYS A 429 -13.35 -2.23 7.27
N TYR A 430 -14.06 -2.28 6.14
CA TYR A 430 -15.08 -3.29 5.86
C TYR A 430 -14.50 -4.72 5.84
N ASN A 431 -13.37 -4.92 5.15
CA ASN A 431 -12.71 -6.23 5.13
C ASN A 431 -12.25 -6.65 6.54
N LEU A 432 -11.73 -5.73 7.35
CA LEU A 432 -11.40 -6.00 8.75
C LEU A 432 -12.63 -6.33 9.61
N GLU A 433 -13.76 -5.62 9.43
CA GLU A 433 -15.05 -5.92 10.10
C GLU A 433 -15.62 -7.29 9.73
N ALA A 434 -15.43 -7.72 8.48
CA ALA A 434 -15.84 -9.03 7.99
C ALA A 434 -14.95 -10.17 8.50
N LEU A 435 -13.81 -9.89 9.14
CA LEU A 435 -13.00 -10.92 9.79
C LEU A 435 -13.66 -11.36 11.09
N ASP A 436 -14.15 -12.60 11.11
CA ASP A 436 -14.72 -13.24 12.31
C ASP A 436 -13.83 -13.09 13.56
N CYS A 437 -12.50 -12.99 13.41
CA CYS A 437 -11.57 -12.81 14.56
C CYS A 437 -11.73 -11.45 15.29
N LEU A 438 -12.49 -10.50 14.72
CA LEU A 438 -12.85 -9.21 15.35
C LEU A 438 -14.29 -9.20 15.93
N SER A 439 -15.09 -10.22 15.61
CA SER A 439 -16.44 -10.44 16.17
C SER A 439 -16.35 -11.13 17.54
N PRO A 440 -17.29 -10.89 18.48
CA PRO A 440 -17.26 -11.53 19.80
C PRO A 440 -17.55 -13.05 19.81
N MET A 441 -17.82 -13.69 18.66
CA MET A 441 -17.98 -15.15 18.55
C MET A 441 -17.35 -15.71 17.26
N PRO A 442 -16.15 -16.31 17.33
CA PRO A 442 -15.53 -17.03 16.21
C PRO A 442 -15.35 -18.52 16.51
N GLU A 443 -15.88 -19.40 15.65
CA GLU A 443 -15.70 -20.86 15.75
C GLU A 443 -14.23 -21.31 15.65
N HIS A 444 -13.40 -20.52 14.96
CA HIS A 444 -11.96 -20.73 14.84
C HIS A 444 -11.14 -20.33 16.10
N HIS A 445 -11.81 -19.83 17.15
CA HIS A 445 -11.19 -19.45 18.42
C HIS A 445 -11.92 -20.08 19.62
N GLN A 446 -11.81 -21.40 19.76
CA GLN A 446 -12.37 -22.21 20.86
C GLN A 446 -11.94 -21.79 22.30
N SER A 447 -11.10 -20.77 22.47
CA SER A 447 -10.53 -20.36 23.76
C SER A 447 -10.43 -18.84 24.01
N GLY A 448 -11.08 -17.99 23.20
CA GLY A 448 -11.25 -16.56 23.54
C GLY A 448 -10.87 -15.55 22.43
N PRO A 449 -10.78 -14.25 22.76
CA PRO A 449 -10.54 -13.19 21.78
C PRO A 449 -9.17 -13.30 21.12
N CYS A 450 -9.07 -12.86 19.86
CA CYS A 450 -7.87 -13.00 19.05
C CYS A 450 -6.63 -12.34 19.70
N PRO A 451 -5.50 -13.04 19.88
CA PRO A 451 -4.44 -12.62 20.81
C PRO A 451 -3.66 -11.37 20.39
N ASN A 452 -3.55 -11.05 19.09
CA ASN A 452 -3.04 -9.79 18.53
C ASN A 452 -3.12 -9.77 16.99
N VAL A 453 -2.87 -8.62 16.36
CA VAL A 453 -2.85 -8.39 14.89
C VAL A 453 -1.85 -9.26 14.13
N VAL A 454 -0.80 -9.75 14.79
CA VAL A 454 0.24 -10.59 14.17
C VAL A 454 -0.22 -12.05 14.12
N GLN A 455 -1.01 -12.47 15.11
CA GLN A 455 -1.44 -13.85 15.34
C GLN A 455 -2.87 -14.15 14.87
N CYS A 456 -3.71 -13.17 14.50
CA CYS A 456 -4.91 -13.48 13.71
C CYS A 456 -4.47 -14.00 12.34
N LEU A 457 -4.98 -15.16 11.92
CA LEU A 457 -4.72 -15.74 10.60
C LEU A 457 -5.10 -14.79 9.45
N TYR A 458 -6.18 -14.02 9.64
CA TYR A 458 -6.79 -13.22 8.58
C TYR A 458 -6.33 -11.76 8.52
N VAL A 459 -5.90 -11.16 9.64
CA VAL A 459 -5.53 -9.72 9.67
C VAL A 459 -4.31 -9.40 8.80
N PRO A 460 -3.15 -10.09 8.90
CA PRO A 460 -1.99 -9.76 8.08
C PRO A 460 -2.28 -9.83 6.56
N PRO A 461 -2.90 -10.90 6.00
CA PRO A 461 -3.30 -10.94 4.58
C PRO A 461 -4.11 -9.72 4.15
N THR A 462 -5.17 -9.38 4.90
CA THR A 462 -5.99 -8.20 4.61
C THR A 462 -5.20 -6.90 4.70
N LEU A 463 -4.17 -6.79 5.53
CA LEU A 463 -3.28 -5.63 5.50
C LEU A 463 -2.40 -5.63 4.23
N TYR A 464 -1.89 -6.78 3.82
CA TYR A 464 -1.08 -6.91 2.61
C TYR A 464 -1.89 -6.60 1.35
N ASP A 465 -3.13 -7.07 1.19
CA ASP A 465 -4.06 -6.67 0.11
C ASP A 465 -4.08 -5.15 -0.14
N PHE A 466 -4.12 -4.41 0.95
CA PHE A 466 -4.26 -2.96 0.95
C PHE A 466 -2.92 -2.22 0.89
N GLY A 467 -1.79 -2.93 0.76
CA GLY A 467 -0.48 -2.31 0.64
C GLY A 467 0.46 -2.40 1.85
N PHE A 468 0.02 -3.01 2.95
CA PHE A 468 0.66 -2.86 4.26
C PHE A 468 1.22 -4.17 4.82
N GLY A 469 2.51 -4.15 5.16
CA GLY A 469 3.04 -5.03 6.18
C GLY A 469 2.79 -4.51 7.59
N LEU A 470 3.17 -5.34 8.57
CA LEU A 470 3.26 -4.96 9.97
C LEU A 470 4.63 -4.36 10.26
N TRP A 471 4.75 -3.25 11.00
CA TRP A 471 6.05 -2.59 11.20
C TRP A 471 7.03 -3.45 12.03
N SER A 472 6.62 -3.81 13.25
CA SER A 472 7.42 -4.63 14.17
C SER A 472 6.53 -5.72 14.79
N PRO A 473 6.41 -6.90 14.15
CA PRO A 473 5.57 -7.98 14.66
C PRO A 473 5.89 -8.37 16.11
N GLY A 474 7.18 -8.46 16.47
CA GLY A 474 7.59 -8.76 17.85
C GLY A 474 7.08 -7.72 18.86
N GLU A 475 7.18 -6.42 18.55
CA GLU A 475 6.67 -5.34 19.40
C GLU A 475 5.14 -5.37 19.52
N LEU A 476 4.43 -5.66 18.42
CA LEU A 476 2.96 -5.78 18.39
C LEU A 476 2.45 -6.97 19.21
N VAL A 477 3.16 -8.12 19.17
CA VAL A 477 2.89 -9.28 20.05
C VAL A 477 3.17 -8.90 21.51
N THR A 478 4.33 -8.33 21.82
CA THR A 478 4.69 -7.92 23.20
C THR A 478 3.68 -6.94 23.79
N ARG A 479 3.17 -6.00 22.99
CA ARG A 479 2.16 -5.01 23.39
C ARG A 479 0.72 -5.51 23.31
N LYS A 480 0.50 -6.75 22.85
CA LYS A 480 -0.84 -7.36 22.66
C LYS A 480 -1.79 -6.48 21.83
N VAL A 481 -1.25 -5.83 20.79
CA VAL A 481 -2.06 -4.96 19.92
C VAL A 481 -3.03 -5.81 19.12
N ASN A 482 -4.33 -5.67 19.36
CA ASN A 482 -5.35 -6.50 18.71
C ASN A 482 -6.00 -5.83 17.50
N GLY A 483 -6.62 -6.61 16.63
CA GLY A 483 -7.23 -6.09 15.40
C GLY A 483 -8.39 -5.12 15.66
N LYS A 484 -9.09 -5.28 16.80
CA LYS A 484 -10.12 -4.34 17.24
C LYS A 484 -9.54 -2.93 17.49
N GLN A 485 -8.36 -2.80 18.10
CA GLN A 485 -7.70 -1.50 18.27
C GLN A 485 -7.30 -0.84 16.93
N LEU A 486 -6.92 -1.63 15.92
CA LEU A 486 -6.65 -1.12 14.57
C LEU A 486 -7.94 -0.66 13.90
N LEU A 487 -8.99 -1.50 13.95
CA LEU A 487 -10.31 -1.20 13.41
C LEU A 487 -10.95 0.02 14.06
N GLU A 488 -10.85 0.18 15.38
CA GLU A 488 -11.32 1.36 16.12
C GLU A 488 -10.61 2.64 15.68
N LYS A 489 -9.29 2.60 15.45
CA LYS A 489 -8.53 3.74 14.92
C LYS A 489 -8.97 4.12 13.51
N ILE A 490 -9.08 3.14 12.61
CA ILE A 490 -9.55 3.35 11.23
C ILE A 490 -10.98 3.91 11.23
N THR A 491 -11.86 3.34 12.06
CA THR A 491 -13.24 3.81 12.21
C THR A 491 -13.29 5.26 12.67
N LYS A 492 -12.61 5.61 13.77
CA LYS A 492 -12.56 6.98 14.26
C LYS A 492 -11.97 7.96 13.23
N LEU A 493 -10.93 7.55 12.50
CA LEU A 493 -10.33 8.38 11.44
C LEU A 493 -11.30 8.65 10.28
N LEU A 494 -12.25 7.76 10.02
CA LEU A 494 -13.27 7.90 8.99
C LEU A 494 -14.55 8.60 9.47
N THR A 495 -14.92 8.47 10.75
CA THR A 495 -16.24 8.92 11.26
C THR A 495 -16.21 10.13 12.18
N ASP A 496 -15.06 10.49 12.79
CA ASP A 496 -14.99 11.69 13.64
C ASP A 496 -14.91 12.96 12.77
N PRO A 497 -15.88 13.89 12.86
CA PRO A 497 -15.85 15.14 12.10
C PRO A 497 -14.66 16.05 12.48
N ASN A 498 -14.04 15.83 13.65
CA ASN A 498 -12.84 16.53 14.11
C ASN A 498 -11.54 15.80 13.73
N SER A 499 -11.63 14.66 13.03
CA SER A 499 -10.46 13.94 12.54
C SER A 499 -9.65 14.79 11.56
N LYS A 500 -8.35 14.53 11.49
CA LYS A 500 -7.49 15.23 10.53
C LYS A 500 -7.80 14.86 9.07
N LEU A 501 -8.41 13.68 8.84
CA LEU A 501 -8.92 13.30 7.53
C LEU A 501 -10.15 14.13 7.13
N ALA A 502 -11.10 14.36 8.05
CA ALA A 502 -12.26 15.22 7.79
C ALA A 502 -11.83 16.67 7.48
N ALA A 503 -10.86 17.21 8.22
CA ALA A 503 -10.29 18.53 7.94
C ALA A 503 -9.61 18.61 6.56
N LEU A 504 -8.84 17.58 6.17
CA LEU A 504 -8.21 17.51 4.85
C LEU A 504 -9.23 17.39 3.72
N LEU A 505 -10.26 16.55 3.89
CA LEU A 505 -11.36 16.42 2.92
C LEU A 505 -12.10 17.74 2.74
N LYS A 506 -12.40 18.46 3.84
CA LYS A 506 -13.02 19.80 3.75
C LYS A 506 -12.12 20.77 2.97
N ALA A 507 -10.83 20.82 3.27
CA ALA A 507 -9.90 21.72 2.60
C ALA A 507 -9.75 21.42 1.08
N VAL A 508 -9.86 20.14 0.68
CA VAL A 508 -9.93 19.76 -0.74
C VAL A 508 -11.23 20.26 -1.39
N THR A 509 -12.38 20.08 -0.73
CA THR A 509 -13.67 20.58 -1.27
C THR A 509 -13.76 22.11 -1.31
N ASP A 510 -13.22 22.80 -0.30
CA ASP A 510 -13.10 24.26 -0.29
C ASP A 510 -12.21 24.74 -1.47
N TYR A 511 -11.12 24.01 -1.72
CA TYR A 511 -10.24 24.26 -2.86
C TYR A 511 -10.96 24.03 -4.20
N GLU A 512 -11.62 22.89 -4.40
CA GLU A 512 -12.44 22.59 -5.59
C GLU A 512 -13.50 23.66 -5.85
N ALA A 513 -14.19 24.14 -4.79
CA ALA A 513 -15.18 25.20 -4.88
C ALA A 513 -14.56 26.54 -5.33
N SER A 514 -13.40 26.92 -4.79
CA SER A 514 -12.69 28.15 -5.19
C SER A 514 -12.28 28.16 -6.67
N GLN A 515 -12.00 26.98 -7.24
CA GLN A 515 -11.68 26.80 -8.66
C GLN A 515 -12.90 26.94 -9.58
N ALA A 516 -14.11 26.70 -9.05
CA ALA A 516 -15.37 26.77 -9.77
C ALA A 516 -16.02 28.17 -9.72
N THR A 517 -15.86 28.91 -8.61
CA THR A 517 -16.33 30.30 -8.47
C THR A 517 -15.40 31.33 -9.12
N GLY A 518 -14.24 30.89 -9.60
CA GLY A 518 -13.29 31.71 -10.33
C GLY A 518 -12.69 32.85 -9.51
N GLY A 519 -12.44 32.60 -8.22
CA GLY A 519 -11.85 33.60 -7.33
C GLY A 519 -12.71 34.85 -7.07
N GLN A 520 -13.98 34.89 -7.50
CA GLN A 520 -14.92 35.98 -7.18
C GLN A 520 -15.52 35.85 -5.76
N GLU A 521 -14.65 35.63 -4.78
CA GLU A 521 -14.90 36.02 -3.38
C GLU A 521 -13.95 37.18 -3.09
N GLY A 522 -14.40 38.42 -2.94
CA GLY A 522 -15.58 38.80 -2.17
C GLY A 522 -15.06 39.44 -0.89
N ALA A 523 -14.62 40.70 -0.96
CA ALA A 523 -13.89 41.42 0.09
C ALA A 523 -14.75 41.80 1.34
N HIS A 524 -15.78 41.00 1.66
CA HIS A 524 -16.77 41.25 2.70
C HIS A 524 -17.05 40.00 3.55
N ALA A 525 -16.02 39.44 4.18
CA ALA A 525 -16.18 38.39 5.21
C ALA A 525 -15.06 38.40 6.28
N SER A 526 -14.78 39.55 6.91
CA SER A 526 -13.94 39.58 8.13
C SER A 526 -14.17 40.81 9.01
N SER A 527 -15.27 40.82 9.77
CA SER A 527 -15.44 41.75 10.90
C SER A 527 -16.53 41.29 11.89
N GLN A 528 -16.43 40.06 12.41
CA GLN A 528 -17.07 39.68 13.67
C GLN A 528 -16.42 38.42 14.27
N ALA A 529 -15.34 38.63 15.00
CA ALA A 529 -14.86 37.72 16.01
C ALA A 529 -14.71 38.54 17.30
N ASP A 530 -15.54 38.24 18.31
CA ASP A 530 -15.49 38.92 19.61
C ASP A 530 -14.11 38.71 20.26
N ALA A 531 -13.42 39.81 20.52
CA ALA A 531 -12.19 39.81 21.29
C ALA A 531 -12.52 39.71 22.79
N GLY A 532 -12.79 38.50 23.25
CA GLY A 532 -12.81 38.18 24.68
C GLY A 532 -11.41 38.41 25.27
N ALA A 533 -11.23 39.56 25.92
CA ALA A 533 -9.97 39.92 26.56
C ALA A 533 -9.62 38.92 27.68
N LEU A 534 -8.43 38.34 27.61
CA LEU A 534 -7.86 37.52 28.66
C LEU A 534 -6.88 38.41 29.44
N GLU A 535 -7.30 38.87 30.62
CA GLU A 535 -6.43 39.59 31.54
C GLU A 535 -5.27 38.66 31.97
N VAL A 536 -4.04 39.11 31.74
CA VAL A 536 -2.84 38.52 32.32
C VAL A 536 -2.55 39.30 33.59
N SER A 537 -2.78 38.68 34.75
CA SER A 537 -2.34 39.22 36.02
C SER A 537 -0.82 39.04 36.17
N GLU A 538 -0.11 40.16 36.22
CA GLU A 538 1.28 40.18 36.71
C GLU A 538 1.29 39.79 38.20
N VAL A 539 2.24 38.95 38.59
CA VAL A 539 2.52 38.62 40.00
C VAL A 539 3.97 39.00 40.28
N ASP A 540 4.15 40.19 40.85
CA ASP A 540 5.38 40.57 41.54
C ASP A 540 5.34 40.03 42.99
N SER A 541 6.18 39.04 43.30
CA SER A 541 6.79 38.75 44.62
C SER A 541 7.77 37.58 44.51
#